data_AF-A0A4R5P8J7-F1
#
_entry.id   AF-A0A4R5P8J7-F1
#
_cell.length_a   1.000
_cell.length_b   1.000
_cell.length_c   1.000
_cell.angle_alpha   90.00
_cell.angle_beta   90.00
_cell.angle_gamma   90.00
#
_symmetry.space_group_name_H-M   'P 1'
#
loop_
_entity.id
_entity.type
_entity.pdbx_description
1 polymer ?
#
loop_
_entity_poly.entity_id
_entity_poly.type
_entity_poly.pdbx_seq_one_letter_code
_entity_poly.pdbx_strand_id
1 'polypeptide(L)'
;MPNQPNSLDLDIATTRLHELIVSARAENPGTSADPYGDSLSLWAAAVPAVREVLGTLQVHEATLGEVEFVYRTALEAWLRGTVPSSARVEEALLDRIRMALNPPANLIF
;
A
#
# COMPACT_ATOMS: atom_id res chain seq x y z
N MET A 1 -7.97 -23.62 -10.47
CA MET A 1 -7.73 -22.22 -10.86
C MET A 1 -7.66 -21.42 -9.59
N PRO A 2 -6.67 -20.54 -9.37
CA PRO A 2 -6.73 -19.63 -8.23
C PRO A 2 -7.98 -18.76 -8.41
N ASN A 3 -8.85 -18.74 -7.42
CA ASN A 3 -10.04 -17.90 -7.44
C ASN A 3 -9.57 -16.44 -7.44
N GLN A 4 -9.87 -15.70 -8.50
CA GLN A 4 -9.66 -14.26 -8.46
C GLN A 4 -10.51 -13.68 -7.33
N PRO A 5 -9.96 -12.74 -6.52
CA PRO A 5 -10.74 -12.07 -5.50
C PRO A 5 -11.97 -11.43 -6.15
N ASN A 6 -13.13 -11.52 -5.49
CA ASN A 6 -14.32 -10.88 -6.02
C ASN A 6 -14.08 -9.35 -6.07
N SER A 7 -14.70 -8.66 -7.03
CA SER A 7 -14.42 -7.23 -7.26
C SER A 7 -14.69 -6.36 -6.03
N LEU A 8 -15.68 -6.73 -5.20
CA LEU A 8 -16.07 -5.99 -4.01
C LEU A 8 -15.01 -6.10 -2.90
N ASP A 9 -14.49 -7.29 -2.66
CA ASP A 9 -13.44 -7.55 -1.67
C ASP A 9 -12.15 -6.85 -2.07
N LEU A 10 -11.82 -6.84 -3.37
CA LEU A 10 -10.68 -6.09 -3.90
C LEU A 10 -10.81 -4.58 -3.66
N ASP A 11 -11.99 -4.01 -3.88
CA ASP A 11 -12.25 -2.58 -3.64
C ASP A 11 -12.13 -2.22 -2.14
N ILE A 12 -12.67 -3.08 -1.27
CA ILE A 12 -12.57 -2.94 0.19
C ILE A 12 -11.11 -3.00 0.64
N ALA A 13 -10.37 -4.00 0.18
CA ALA A 13 -8.97 -4.16 0.54
C ALA A 13 -8.10 -3.02 0.01
N THR A 14 -8.34 -2.55 -1.21
CA THR A 14 -7.67 -1.38 -1.79
C THR A 14 -7.89 -0.15 -0.91
N THR A 15 -9.13 0.09 -0.50
CA THR A 15 -9.51 1.21 0.36
C THR A 15 -8.83 1.12 1.73
N ARG A 16 -8.87 -0.06 2.37
CA ARG A 16 -8.23 -0.29 3.68
C ARG A 16 -6.73 -0.06 3.65
N LEU A 17 -6.03 -0.55 2.62
CA LEU A 17 -4.59 -0.32 2.49
C LEU A 17 -4.27 1.16 2.22
N HIS A 18 -5.10 1.84 1.45
CA HIS A 18 -4.96 3.28 1.22
C HIS A 18 -5.12 4.07 2.53
N GLU A 19 -6.14 3.76 3.34
CA GLU A 19 -6.37 4.37 4.65
C GLU A 19 -5.18 4.19 5.60
N LEU A 20 -4.52 3.03 5.59
CA LEU A 20 -3.30 2.79 6.39
C LEU A 20 -2.17 3.74 6.00
N ILE A 21 -1.95 3.95 4.69
CA ILE A 21 -0.91 4.86 4.20
C ILE A 21 -1.24 6.31 4.54
N VAL A 22 -2.50 6.73 4.34
CA VAL A 22 -2.96 8.09 4.65
C VAL A 22 -2.88 8.38 6.15
N SER A 23 -3.22 7.41 7.01
CA SER A 23 -3.15 7.56 8.47
C SER A 23 -1.70 7.68 8.94
N ALA A 24 -0.82 6.80 8.46
CA ALA A 24 0.62 6.88 8.75
C ALA A 24 1.21 8.23 8.31
N ARG A 25 0.75 8.76 7.18
CA ARG A 25 1.11 10.09 6.70
C ARG A 25 0.60 11.21 7.61
N ALA A 26 -0.66 11.14 8.06
CA ALA A 26 -1.25 12.15 8.93
C ALA A 26 -0.55 12.24 10.30
N GLU A 27 -0.11 11.09 10.81
CA GLU A 27 0.66 10.99 12.06
C GLU A 27 2.10 11.50 11.91
N ASN A 28 2.60 11.64 10.67
CA ASN A 28 3.96 12.08 10.34
C ASN A 28 3.94 13.27 9.35
N PRO A 29 3.46 14.47 9.77
CA PRO A 29 3.18 15.59 8.86
C PRO A 29 4.41 16.37 8.39
N GLY A 30 5.62 15.98 8.82
CA GLY A 30 6.88 16.67 8.54
C GLY A 30 7.86 15.84 7.73
N THR A 31 8.93 16.48 7.26
CA THR A 31 10.04 15.77 6.61
C THR A 31 10.90 15.05 7.65
N SER A 32 11.37 13.85 7.32
CA SER A 32 12.28 13.08 8.17
C SER A 32 13.75 13.27 7.80
N ALA A 33 14.63 13.18 8.80
CA ALA A 33 16.08 13.12 8.61
C ALA A 33 16.55 11.74 8.11
N ASP A 34 15.79 10.67 8.39
CA ASP A 34 15.98 9.33 7.84
C ASP A 34 14.66 8.78 7.26
N PRO A 35 14.24 9.24 6.07
CA PRO A 35 12.99 8.82 5.44
C PRO A 35 12.88 7.31 5.20
N TYR A 36 14.02 6.63 5.04
CA TYR A 36 14.08 5.19 4.74
C TYR A 36 13.91 4.37 6.02
N GLY A 37 14.61 4.72 7.10
CA GLY A 37 14.45 4.07 8.40
C GLY A 37 13.04 4.27 8.97
N ASP A 38 12.49 5.47 8.82
CA ASP A 38 11.13 5.78 9.28
C ASP A 38 10.07 5.04 8.47
N SER A 39 10.20 4.97 7.14
CA SER A 39 9.25 4.21 6.32
C SER A 39 9.25 2.71 6.65
N LEU A 40 10.42 2.13 6.93
CA LEU A 40 10.57 0.74 7.37
C LEU A 40 9.95 0.49 8.73
N SER A 41 10.14 1.42 9.67
CA SER A 41 9.57 1.32 11.02
C SER A 41 8.04 1.39 10.97
N LEU A 42 7.49 2.30 10.17
CA LEU A 42 6.05 2.41 9.92
C LEU A 42 5.50 1.16 9.22
N TRP A 43 6.22 0.61 8.25
CA TRP A 43 5.86 -0.65 7.61
C TRP A 43 5.78 -1.79 8.62
N ALA A 44 6.81 -1.98 9.44
CA ALA A 44 6.85 -3.04 10.45
C ALA A 44 5.64 -2.95 11.42
N ALA A 45 5.21 -1.74 11.78
CA ALA A 45 4.02 -1.51 12.59
C ALA A 45 2.71 -1.80 11.84
N ALA A 46 2.66 -1.56 10.52
CA ALA A 46 1.48 -1.78 9.68
C ALA A 46 1.31 -3.25 9.23
N VAL A 47 2.37 -4.07 9.23
CA VAL A 47 2.35 -5.48 8.76
C VAL A 47 1.18 -6.31 9.31
N PRO A 48 0.84 -6.27 10.63
CA PRO A 48 -0.30 -7.03 11.15
C PRO A 48 -1.63 -6.65 10.48
N ALA A 49 -1.91 -5.35 10.36
CA ALA A 49 -3.13 -4.84 9.72
C ALA A 49 -3.17 -5.18 8.23
N VAL A 50 -2.03 -5.10 7.54
CA VAL A 50 -1.92 -5.50 6.13
C VAL A 50 -2.22 -6.99 5.96
N ARG A 51 -1.68 -7.86 6.82
CA ARG A 51 -1.96 -9.30 6.79
C ARG A 51 -3.43 -9.61 7.02
N GLU A 52 -4.09 -8.89 7.93
CA GLU A 52 -5.54 -9.03 8.12
C GLU A 52 -6.31 -8.68 6.84
N VAL A 53 -5.96 -7.56 6.18
CA VAL A 53 -6.58 -7.17 4.91
C VAL A 53 -6.33 -8.22 3.82
N LEU A 54 -5.08 -8.68 3.64
CA LEU A 54 -4.75 -9.69 2.63
C LEU A 54 -5.41 -11.04 2.91
N GLY A 55 -5.57 -11.42 4.18
CA GLY A 55 -6.28 -12.63 4.59
C GLY A 55 -7.73 -12.69 4.10
N THR A 56 -8.36 -11.54 3.87
CA THR A 56 -9.72 -11.47 3.30
C THR A 56 -9.77 -11.83 1.80
N LEU A 57 -8.66 -11.67 1.07
CA LEU A 57 -8.61 -11.82 -0.38
C LEU A 57 -8.17 -13.20 -0.87
N GLN A 58 -7.80 -14.13 0.02
CA GLN A 58 -7.15 -15.40 -0.33
C GLN A 58 -5.92 -15.24 -1.26
N VAL A 59 -5.24 -14.08 -1.18
CA VAL A 59 -4.10 -13.75 -2.03
C VAL A 59 -2.82 -14.43 -1.55
N HIS A 60 -1.88 -14.65 -2.48
CA HIS A 60 -0.58 -15.26 -2.17
C HIS A 60 0.27 -14.35 -1.28
N GLU A 61 1.12 -14.95 -0.45
CA GLU A 61 2.15 -14.26 0.36
C GLU A 61 3.04 -13.32 -0.48
N ALA A 62 3.25 -13.61 -1.77
CA ALA A 62 3.96 -12.72 -2.70
C ALA A 62 3.33 -11.31 -2.80
N THR A 63 2.03 -11.19 -2.55
CA THR A 63 1.29 -9.92 -2.53
C THR A 63 1.75 -9.01 -1.39
N LEU A 64 2.23 -9.57 -0.28
CA LEU A 64 2.73 -8.79 0.85
C LEU A 64 3.96 -7.96 0.45
N GLY A 65 4.85 -8.51 -0.38
CA GLY A 65 6.04 -7.80 -0.87
C GLY A 65 5.69 -6.65 -1.82
N GLU A 66 4.68 -6.83 -2.68
CA GLU A 66 4.19 -5.76 -3.56
C GLU A 66 3.51 -4.64 -2.76
N VAL A 67 2.71 -4.99 -1.74
CA VAL A 67 2.09 -4.01 -0.85
C VAL A 67 3.15 -3.26 -0.03
N GLU A 68 4.17 -3.96 0.47
CA GLU A 68 5.33 -3.33 1.13
C GLU A 68 5.97 -2.29 0.22
N PHE A 69 6.24 -2.66 -1.03
CA PHE A 69 6.89 -1.77 -1.98
C PHE A 69 6.07 -0.50 -2.22
N VAL A 70 4.75 -0.62 -2.39
CA VAL A 70 3.85 0.54 -2.55
C VAL A 70 3.82 1.40 -1.29
N TYR A 71 3.65 0.78 -0.11
CA TYR A 71 3.60 1.46 1.17
C TYR A 71 4.86 2.27 1.43
N ARG A 72 6.03 1.63 1.31
CA ARG A 72 7.33 2.27 1.52
C ARG A 72 7.60 3.38 0.52
N THR A 73 7.33 3.13 -0.76
CA THR A 73 7.57 4.16 -1.80
C THR A 73 6.74 5.40 -1.53
N ALA A 74 5.46 5.24 -1.16
CA ALA A 74 4.56 6.35 -0.86
C ALA A 74 5.04 7.15 0.38
N LEU A 75 5.37 6.45 1.48
CA LEU A 75 5.83 7.11 2.70
C LEU A 75 7.22 7.73 2.55
N GLU A 76 8.17 7.07 1.90
CA GLU A 76 9.50 7.65 1.66
C GLU A 76 9.39 8.94 0.83
N ALA A 77 8.57 8.94 -0.22
CA ALA A 77 8.38 10.11 -1.06
C ALA A 77 7.71 11.27 -0.29
N TRP A 78 6.79 10.95 0.62
CA TRP A 78 6.18 11.90 1.53
C TRP A 78 7.17 12.45 2.57
N LEU A 79 7.89 11.58 3.28
CA LEU A 79 8.86 11.94 4.31
C LEU A 79 10.04 12.76 3.75
N ARG A 80 10.34 12.65 2.45
CA ARG A 80 11.27 13.53 1.74
C ARG A 80 10.68 14.89 1.35
N GLY A 81 9.36 15.06 1.44
CA GLY A 81 8.65 16.25 0.96
C GLY A 81 8.59 16.34 -0.57
N THR A 82 8.78 15.23 -1.29
CA THR A 82 8.88 15.23 -2.76
C THR A 82 7.53 15.13 -3.47
N VAL A 83 6.47 14.78 -2.74
CA VAL A 83 5.14 14.56 -3.32
C VAL A 83 4.12 15.48 -2.65
N PRO A 84 3.39 16.32 -3.42
CA PRO A 84 2.38 17.20 -2.88
C PRO A 84 1.11 16.44 -2.46
N SER A 85 0.44 16.93 -1.42
CA SER A 85 -0.92 16.49 -1.10
C SER A 85 -1.88 16.94 -2.19
N SER A 86 -2.34 16.02 -3.04
CA SER A 86 -3.33 16.34 -4.07
C SER A 86 -4.18 15.12 -4.41
N ALA A 87 -5.41 15.36 -4.86
CA ALA A 87 -6.35 14.29 -5.26
C ALA A 87 -5.73 13.36 -6.32
N ARG A 88 -4.97 13.91 -7.27
CA ARG A 88 -4.29 13.12 -8.31
C ARG A 88 -3.25 12.15 -7.76
N VAL A 89 -2.57 12.50 -6.67
CA VAL A 89 -1.60 11.62 -6.01
C VAL A 89 -2.33 10.49 -5.27
N GLU A 90 -3.46 10.81 -4.63
CA GLU A 90 -4.30 9.81 -3.95
C GLU A 90 -4.91 8.80 -4.93
N GLU A 91 -5.42 9.27 -6.07
CA GLU A 91 -5.91 8.41 -7.16
C GLU A 91 -4.81 7.49 -7.70
N ALA A 92 -3.61 8.03 -7.96
CA ALA A 92 -2.49 7.22 -8.43
C ALA A 92 -2.03 6.17 -7.39
N LEU A 93 -2.14 6.49 -6.10
CA LEU A 93 -1.83 5.55 -5.03
C LEU A 93 -2.86 4.41 -4.98
N LEU A 94 -4.16 4.74 -5.06
CA LEU A 94 -5.23 3.74 -5.15
C LEU A 94 -5.04 2.79 -6.32
N ASP A 95 -4.73 3.31 -7.50
CA ASP A 95 -4.45 2.51 -8.69
C ASP A 95 -3.25 1.57 -8.49
N ARG A 96 -2.19 2.07 -7.84
CA ARG A 96 -0.99 1.27 -7.58
C ARG A 96 -1.25 0.14 -6.57
N ILE A 97 -2.03 0.41 -5.52
CA ILE A 97 -2.48 -0.60 -4.56
C ILE A 97 -3.34 -1.65 -5.27
N ARG A 98 -4.31 -1.23 -6.09
CA ARG A 98 -5.16 -2.15 -6.85
C ARG A 98 -4.35 -3.05 -7.78
N MET A 99 -3.33 -2.49 -8.44
CA MET A 99 -2.42 -3.27 -9.30
C MET A 99 -1.56 -4.25 -8.50
N ALA A 100 -1.14 -3.92 -7.28
CA ALA A 100 -0.40 -4.84 -6.40
C ALA A 100 -1.29 -6.01 -5.93
N LEU A 101 -2.55 -5.74 -5.62
CA LEU A 101 -3.51 -6.75 -5.15
C LEU A 101 -4.04 -7.65 -6.28
N ASN A 102 -4.13 -7.14 -7.50
CA ASN A 102 -4.63 -7.87 -8.65
C ASN A 102 -3.79 -7.52 -9.90
N PRO A 103 -2.56 -8.07 -10.00
CA PRO A 103 -1.71 -7.82 -11.14
C PRO A 103 -2.37 -8.37 -12.42
N PRO A 104 -2.30 -7.65 -13.55
CA PRO A 104 -2.82 -8.16 -14.80
C PRO A 104 -2.15 -9.48 -15.16
N ALA A 105 -2.92 -10.44 -15.67
CA ALA A 105 -2.48 -11.82 -15.96
C ALA A 105 -1.25 -11.91 -16.89
N ASN A 106 -0.92 -10.83 -17.60
CA ASN A 106 0.22 -10.75 -18.51
C ASN A 106 1.56 -10.38 -17.82
N LEU A 107 1.57 -10.15 -16.50
CA LEU A 107 2.78 -9.83 -15.71
C LEU A 107 3.25 -11.01 -14.85
N ILE A 108 2.60 -12.16 -14.94
CA ILE A 108 3.02 -13.39 -14.25
C ILE A 108 3.98 -14.14 -15.19
N PHE A 109 5.29 -13.96 -14.98
CA PHE A 109 6.37 -14.66 -15.69
C PHE A 109 6.85 -15.89 -14.93
#